data_AF-A0A523EHZ3-F1
#
_entry.id   AF-A0A523EHZ3-F1
#
_cell.length_a   1.000
_cell.length_b   1.000
_cell.length_c   1.000
_cell.angle_alpha   90.00
_cell.angle_beta   90.00
_cell.angle_gamma   90.00
#
_symmetry.space_group_name_H-M   'P 1'
#
loop_
_entity.id
_entity.type
_entity.pdbx_description
1 polymer ?
#
loop_
_entity_poly.entity_id
_entity_poly.type
_entity_poly.pdbx_seq_one_letter_code
_entity_poly.pdbx_strand_id
1 'polypeptide(L)'
;MATSIAAQVRTTWAIAIAAILLSVGATTAMTSWITRPLRNVLLVVDRIAAGDLSQSDIEAKSGDEVGQVMVALQEMVAYFRETVGAISRNAQALTDSSERLTAVSAQMGSNASETSTQSQVVSVAAEQVSQTVQAAASGVEEMSISIKEIAYNVAEVSSVATTAVRVAQTANSTIAKRGESSAEIGKVINVITSIAEQTNLLALNATIEAARAGEAGKGFAVVANEVKELAGETAKATDEIGQQIEAIQADTKGAVEAIGKISEIIGQINDAQNVIASAVEEQSVTAAEMGRNVAEVAKGSSEIAQNIVGVADAAQNTSAGVSQTQNAAEGLAQTATELKSLVAGFKVEKGVERKAA
;
A
#
# COMPACT_ATOMS: atom_id res chain seq x y z
N MET A 1 57.30 56.59 118.93
CA MET A 1 57.25 56.83 117.47
C MET A 1 57.72 55.65 116.61
N ALA A 2 58.59 54.74 117.08
CA ALA A 2 59.03 53.58 116.28
C ALA A 2 57.99 52.44 116.11
N THR A 3 57.03 52.31 117.04
CA THR A 3 56.03 51.22 117.02
C THR A 3 54.79 51.49 116.16
N SER A 4 54.47 52.75 115.84
CA SER A 4 53.35 53.10 114.95
C SER A 4 53.70 52.98 113.46
N ILE A 5 54.97 53.20 113.09
CA ILE A 5 55.47 53.03 111.72
C ILE A 5 55.48 51.55 111.33
N ALA A 6 55.87 50.65 112.25
CA ALA A 6 55.88 49.20 111.99
C ALA A 6 54.47 48.62 111.76
N ALA A 7 53.45 49.12 112.47
CA ALA A 7 52.06 48.70 112.29
C ALA A 7 51.43 49.25 111.00
N GLN A 8 51.75 50.49 110.62
CA GLN A 8 51.34 51.07 109.34
C GLN A 8 52.01 50.36 108.15
N VAL A 9 53.30 50.00 108.26
CA VAL A 9 54.01 49.23 107.22
C VAL A 9 53.41 47.82 107.07
N ARG A 10 53.06 47.14 108.17
CA ARG A 10 52.48 45.77 108.09
C ARG A 10 51.07 45.75 107.47
N THR A 11 50.27 46.78 107.72
CA THR A 11 48.91 46.91 107.15
C THR A 11 48.94 47.33 105.69
N THR A 12 49.86 48.21 105.27
CA THR A 12 50.05 48.54 103.85
C THR A 12 50.56 47.36 103.04
N TRP A 13 51.51 46.58 103.56
CA TRP A 13 51.95 45.34 102.91
C TRP A 13 50.82 44.28 102.81
N ALA A 14 49.98 44.13 103.84
CA ALA A 14 48.86 43.20 103.79
C ALA A 14 47.79 43.60 102.76
N ILE A 15 47.47 44.90 102.65
CA ILE A 15 46.54 45.42 101.63
C ILE A 15 47.15 45.28 100.23
N ALA A 16 48.44 45.55 100.06
CA ALA A 16 49.14 45.35 98.78
C ALA A 16 49.13 43.88 98.35
N ILE A 17 49.40 42.95 99.26
CA ILE A 17 49.35 41.50 98.98
C ILE A 17 47.92 41.05 98.65
N ALA A 18 46.91 41.51 99.40
CA ALA A 18 45.51 41.20 99.12
C ALA A 18 45.05 41.75 97.76
N ALA A 19 45.47 42.97 97.40
CA ALA A 19 45.19 43.56 96.10
C ALA A 19 45.87 42.81 94.95
N ILE A 20 47.10 42.31 95.15
CA ILE A 20 47.80 41.46 94.17
C ILE A 20 47.11 40.10 94.04
N LEU A 21 46.71 39.47 95.15
CA LEU A 21 45.99 38.19 95.10
C LEU A 21 44.61 38.32 94.44
N LEU A 22 43.89 39.41 94.71
CA LEU A 22 42.62 39.72 94.05
C LEU A 22 42.80 40.04 92.56
N SER A 23 43.85 40.78 92.17
CA SER A 23 44.11 41.07 90.77
C SER A 23 44.55 39.83 90.00
N VAL A 24 45.39 38.98 90.59
CA VAL A 24 45.78 37.68 90.02
C VAL A 24 44.57 36.74 89.94
N GLY A 25 43.74 36.68 90.98
CA GLY A 25 42.50 35.90 91.00
C GLY A 25 41.49 36.37 89.95
N ALA A 26 41.26 37.69 89.85
CA ALA A 26 40.37 38.28 88.86
C ALA A 26 40.92 38.09 87.43
N THR A 27 42.24 38.26 87.22
CA THR A 27 42.88 38.05 85.91
C THR A 27 42.80 36.60 85.48
N THR A 28 43.06 35.65 86.38
CA THR A 28 42.97 34.21 86.09
C THR A 28 41.53 33.76 85.87
N ALA A 29 40.57 34.26 86.66
CA ALA A 29 39.14 33.99 86.47
C ALA A 29 38.64 34.55 85.14
N MET A 30 38.92 35.82 84.85
CA MET A 30 38.54 36.50 83.60
C MET A 30 39.22 35.88 82.37
N THR A 31 40.51 35.52 82.49
CA THR A 31 41.21 34.75 81.45
C THR A 31 40.52 33.41 81.25
N SER A 32 40.19 32.66 82.31
CA SER A 32 39.54 31.36 82.19
C SER A 32 38.09 31.42 81.70
N TRP A 33 37.37 32.51 81.99
CA TRP A 33 36.00 32.78 81.54
C TRP A 33 35.94 33.15 80.06
N ILE A 34 36.95 33.85 79.51
CA ILE A 34 36.97 34.28 78.10
C ILE A 34 37.74 33.29 77.21
N THR A 35 38.92 32.82 77.65
CA THR A 35 39.79 31.96 76.81
C THR A 35 39.23 30.55 76.63
N ARG A 36 38.48 30.01 77.60
CA ARG A 36 37.89 28.67 77.46
C ARG A 36 36.79 28.64 76.39
N PRO A 37 35.79 29.56 76.39
CA PRO A 37 34.83 29.68 75.29
C PRO A 37 35.47 29.98 73.94
N LEU A 38 36.45 30.88 73.87
CA LEU A 38 37.15 31.17 72.61
C LEU A 38 37.91 29.97 72.05
N ARG A 39 38.50 29.14 72.92
CA ARG A 39 39.14 27.89 72.50
C ARG A 39 38.12 26.90 71.93
N ASN A 40 36.90 26.88 72.44
CA ASN A 40 35.83 26.04 71.90
C ASN A 40 35.34 26.56 70.53
N VAL A 41 35.20 27.88 70.36
CA VAL A 41 34.93 28.49 69.05
C VAL A 41 36.01 28.09 68.05
N LEU A 42 37.30 28.21 68.43
CA LEU A 42 38.42 27.87 67.56
C LEU A 42 38.42 26.37 67.17
N LEU A 43 38.08 25.48 68.11
CA LEU A 43 37.91 24.05 67.83
C LEU A 43 36.77 23.76 66.85
N VAL A 44 35.66 24.48 66.93
CA VAL A 44 34.54 24.34 65.99
C VAL A 44 34.94 24.86 64.61
N VAL A 45 35.61 26.01 64.54
CA VAL A 45 36.12 26.57 63.28
C VAL A 45 37.16 25.67 62.63
N ASP A 46 38.12 25.13 63.39
CA ASP A 46 39.12 24.18 62.88
C ASP A 46 38.47 22.92 62.31
N ARG A 47 37.40 22.44 62.94
CA ARG A 47 36.61 21.30 62.45
C ARG A 47 35.87 21.63 61.16
N ILE A 48 35.22 22.79 61.07
CA ILE A 48 34.56 23.26 59.85
C ILE A 48 35.59 23.41 58.72
N ALA A 49 36.77 23.96 59.03
CA ALA A 49 37.88 24.08 58.08
C ALA A 49 38.41 22.72 57.62
N ALA A 50 38.34 21.69 58.47
CA ALA A 50 38.61 20.30 58.13
C ALA A 50 37.44 19.57 57.44
N GLY A 51 36.33 20.26 57.15
CA GLY A 51 35.14 19.72 56.52
C GLY A 51 34.21 18.93 57.44
N ASP A 52 34.42 18.95 58.76
CA ASP A 52 33.58 18.23 59.71
C ASP A 52 32.36 19.07 60.14
N LEU A 53 31.21 18.77 59.52
CA LEU A 53 29.90 19.38 59.77
C LEU A 53 28.98 18.48 60.61
N SER A 54 29.54 17.47 61.29
CA SER A 54 28.75 16.45 62.00
C SER A 54 28.27 16.86 63.39
N GLN A 55 28.73 17.99 63.92
CA GLN A 55 28.38 18.45 65.26
C GLN A 55 27.05 19.22 65.27
N SER A 56 26.07 18.67 65.96
CA SER A 56 24.75 19.28 66.20
C SER A 56 24.71 20.22 67.42
N ASP A 57 25.59 20.00 68.41
CA ASP A 57 25.48 20.62 69.73
C ASP A 57 26.62 21.62 70.01
N ILE A 58 26.53 22.78 69.36
CA ILE A 58 27.33 23.96 69.73
C ILE A 58 26.58 24.65 70.88
N GLU A 59 26.79 24.18 72.11
CA GLU A 59 26.13 24.75 73.28
C GLU A 59 26.63 26.18 73.57
N ALA A 60 25.81 27.19 73.28
CA ALA A 60 26.04 28.58 73.68
C ALA A 60 25.73 28.76 75.18
N LYS A 61 26.70 28.47 76.05
CA LYS A 61 26.55 28.59 77.52
C LYS A 61 26.71 30.01 78.07
N SER A 62 27.07 30.99 77.23
CA SER A 62 27.32 32.37 77.63
C SER A 62 26.31 33.33 76.99
N GLY A 63 25.86 34.34 77.72
CA GLY A 63 24.96 35.39 77.22
C GLY A 63 25.69 36.63 76.68
N ASP A 64 27.00 36.52 76.48
CA ASP A 64 27.90 37.58 76.00
C ASP A 64 28.12 37.52 74.48
N GLU A 65 29.04 38.33 73.97
CA GLU A 65 29.42 38.36 72.55
C GLU A 65 29.97 37.01 72.06
N VAL A 66 30.62 36.22 72.93
CA VAL A 66 31.13 34.88 72.56
C VAL A 66 29.98 33.89 72.39
N GLY A 67 28.94 34.03 73.22
CA GLY A 67 27.67 33.33 73.04
C GLY A 67 27.01 33.63 71.69
N GLN A 68 26.96 34.91 71.29
CA GLN A 68 26.41 35.31 69.99
C GLN A 68 27.20 34.75 68.81
N VAL A 69 28.54 34.74 68.89
CA VAL A 69 29.40 34.10 67.88
C VAL A 69 29.13 32.60 67.77
N MET A 70 28.93 31.92 68.90
CA MET A 70 28.61 30.49 68.92
C MET A 70 27.25 30.19 68.25
N VAL A 71 26.23 31.02 68.50
CA VAL A 71 24.91 30.90 67.83
C VAL A 71 25.05 31.13 66.33
N ALA A 72 25.72 32.20 65.89
CA ALA A 72 25.93 32.48 64.48
C ALA A 72 26.74 31.35 63.78
N LEU A 73 27.72 30.77 64.48
CA LEU A 73 28.49 29.63 63.98
C LEU A 73 27.61 28.37 63.84
N GLN A 74 26.68 28.15 64.76
CA GLN A 74 25.71 27.06 64.66
C GLN A 74 24.78 27.22 63.46
N GLU A 75 24.24 28.41 63.24
CA GLU A 75 23.42 28.72 62.06
C GLU A 75 24.22 28.53 60.76
N MET A 76 25.49 28.97 60.74
CA MET A 76 26.39 28.77 59.61
C MET A 76 26.63 27.28 59.33
N VAL A 77 26.92 26.46 60.34
CA VAL A 77 27.10 25.00 60.19
C VAL A 77 25.82 24.35 59.69
N ALA A 78 24.66 24.73 60.22
CA ALA A 78 23.38 24.21 59.76
C ALA A 78 23.11 24.55 58.29
N TYR A 79 23.40 25.79 57.86
CA TYR A 79 23.28 26.23 56.47
C TYR A 79 24.24 25.47 55.53
N PHE A 80 25.51 25.32 55.92
CA PHE A 80 26.47 24.53 55.13
C PHE A 80 26.05 23.07 55.03
N ARG A 81 25.56 22.48 56.12
CA ARG A 81 25.08 21.10 56.15
C ARG A 81 23.91 20.90 55.19
N GLU A 82 22.93 21.80 55.20
CA GLU A 82 21.80 21.73 54.27
C GLU A 82 22.26 21.91 52.82
N THR A 83 23.17 22.85 52.56
CA THR A 83 23.71 23.10 51.22
C THR A 83 24.48 21.90 50.67
N VAL A 84 25.38 21.32 51.47
CA VAL A 84 26.14 20.11 51.12
C VAL A 84 25.20 18.92 50.91
N GLY A 85 24.19 18.77 51.78
CA GLY A 85 23.15 17.75 51.64
C GLY A 85 22.33 17.92 50.35
N ALA A 86 21.93 19.14 50.02
CA ALA A 86 21.20 19.45 48.79
C ALA A 86 22.06 19.18 47.53
N ILE A 87 23.34 19.57 47.53
CA ILE A 87 24.27 19.27 46.43
C ILE A 87 24.43 17.75 46.27
N SER A 88 24.59 17.00 47.36
CA SER A 88 24.72 15.54 47.31
C SER A 88 23.47 14.86 46.73
N ARG A 89 22.27 15.29 47.16
CA ARG A 89 20.99 14.79 46.61
C ARG A 89 20.83 15.13 45.13
N ASN A 90 21.16 16.37 44.73
CA ASN A 90 21.07 16.81 43.34
C ASN A 90 22.09 16.09 42.44
N ALA A 91 23.30 15.84 42.94
CA ALA A 91 24.31 15.06 42.23
C ALA A 91 23.83 13.62 42.00
N GLN A 92 23.23 12.97 43.01
CA GLN A 92 22.64 11.64 42.83
C GLN A 92 21.50 11.66 41.81
N ALA A 93 20.59 12.62 41.88
CA ALA A 93 19.51 12.77 40.91
C ALA A 93 20.03 13.00 39.47
N LEU A 94 21.16 13.70 39.33
CA LEU A 94 21.83 13.92 38.04
C LEU A 94 22.45 12.63 37.49
N THR A 95 23.08 11.81 38.35
CA THR A 95 23.56 10.46 37.96
C THR A 95 22.40 9.60 37.46
N ASP A 96 21.33 9.48 38.24
CA ASP A 96 20.17 8.64 37.90
C ASP A 96 19.51 9.11 36.58
N SER A 97 19.43 10.43 36.37
CA SER A 97 18.87 11.01 35.13
C SER A 97 19.77 10.75 33.92
N SER A 98 21.09 10.79 34.12
CA SER A 98 22.06 10.52 33.06
C SER A 98 22.02 9.04 32.64
N GLU A 99 21.94 8.12 33.59
CA GLU A 99 21.78 6.69 33.31
C GLU A 99 20.49 6.40 32.53
N ARG A 100 19.38 7.04 32.91
CA ARG A 100 18.11 6.95 32.15
C ARG A 100 18.24 7.50 30.74
N LEU A 101 18.91 8.63 30.55
CA LEU A 101 19.17 9.20 29.22
C LEU A 101 20.00 8.25 28.35
N THR A 102 21.03 7.62 28.91
CA THR A 102 21.84 6.62 28.19
C THR A 102 20.99 5.42 27.76
N ALA A 103 20.14 4.89 28.64
CA ALA A 103 19.26 3.76 28.34
C ALA A 103 18.24 4.11 27.24
N VAL A 104 17.57 5.26 27.35
CA VAL A 104 16.61 5.73 26.34
C VAL A 104 17.31 5.99 25.00
N SER A 105 18.50 6.58 25.02
CA SER A 105 19.29 6.83 23.81
C SER A 105 19.69 5.52 23.13
N ALA A 106 20.11 4.50 23.88
CA ALA A 106 20.43 3.19 23.32
C ALA A 106 19.20 2.54 22.63
N GLN A 107 18.03 2.60 23.26
CA GLN A 107 16.78 2.13 22.65
C GLN A 107 16.42 2.91 21.38
N MET A 108 16.55 4.25 21.43
CA MET A 108 16.30 5.11 20.28
C MET A 108 17.27 4.82 19.11
N GLY A 109 18.52 4.51 19.41
CA GLY A 109 19.51 4.07 18.41
C GLY A 109 19.12 2.75 17.75
N SER A 110 18.63 1.77 18.53
CA SER A 110 18.11 0.51 18.00
C SER A 110 16.92 0.75 17.08
N ASN A 111 15.95 1.57 17.50
CA ASN A 111 14.76 1.89 16.71
C ASN A 111 15.12 2.62 15.40
N ALA A 112 16.09 3.53 15.44
CA ALA A 112 16.58 4.23 14.26
C ALA A 112 17.25 3.25 13.27
N SER A 113 18.08 2.33 13.76
CA SER A 113 18.73 1.29 12.94
C SER A 113 17.69 0.37 12.27
N GLU A 114 16.68 -0.04 13.03
CA GLU A 114 15.59 -0.88 12.51
C GLU A 114 14.75 -0.14 11.48
N THR A 115 14.43 1.14 11.73
CA THR A 115 13.71 2.00 10.78
C THR A 115 14.49 2.16 9.47
N SER A 116 15.82 2.34 9.53
CA SER A 116 16.68 2.42 8.34
C SER A 116 16.69 1.10 7.56
N THR A 117 16.80 -0.03 8.26
CA THR A 117 16.74 -1.36 7.63
C THR A 117 15.40 -1.61 6.96
N GLN A 118 14.29 -1.30 7.63
CA GLN A 118 12.94 -1.46 7.08
C GLN A 118 12.71 -0.52 5.88
N SER A 119 13.26 0.69 5.94
CA SER A 119 13.21 1.65 4.83
C SER A 119 13.91 1.09 3.58
N GLN A 120 15.05 0.42 3.74
CA GLN A 120 15.73 -0.25 2.64
C GLN A 120 14.87 -1.37 2.02
N VAL A 121 14.23 -2.20 2.86
CA VAL A 121 13.33 -3.26 2.39
C VAL A 121 12.17 -2.69 1.57
N VAL A 122 11.56 -1.61 2.05
CA VAL A 122 10.45 -0.93 1.35
C VAL A 122 10.94 -0.30 0.04
N SER A 123 12.15 0.26 -0.01
CA SER A 123 12.74 0.80 -1.25
C SER A 123 12.90 -0.29 -2.32
N VAL A 124 13.45 -1.45 -1.93
CA VAL A 124 13.60 -2.59 -2.86
C VAL A 124 12.24 -3.11 -3.32
N ALA A 125 11.26 -3.19 -2.42
CA ALA A 125 9.90 -3.59 -2.78
C ALA A 125 9.26 -2.61 -3.77
N ALA A 126 9.43 -1.30 -3.58
CA ALA A 126 8.92 -0.28 -4.49
C ALA A 126 9.56 -0.37 -5.88
N GLU A 127 10.88 -0.62 -5.97
CA GLU A 127 11.56 -0.88 -7.25
C GLU A 127 11.02 -2.12 -7.95
N GLN A 128 10.81 -3.21 -7.21
CA GLN A 128 10.24 -4.44 -7.76
C GLN A 128 8.80 -4.24 -8.27
N VAL A 129 7.99 -3.47 -7.55
CA VAL A 129 6.64 -3.09 -8.02
C VAL A 129 6.76 -2.27 -9.30
N SER A 130 7.67 -1.29 -9.37
CA SER A 130 7.88 -0.50 -10.59
C SER A 130 8.23 -1.37 -11.80
N GLN A 131 9.08 -2.39 -11.63
CA GLN A 131 9.42 -3.33 -12.71
C GLN A 131 8.20 -4.16 -13.14
N THR A 132 7.40 -4.62 -12.18
CA THR A 132 6.18 -5.40 -12.45
C THR A 132 5.14 -4.56 -13.19
N VAL A 133 5.01 -3.29 -12.80
CA VAL A 133 4.12 -2.32 -13.44
C VAL A 133 4.57 -2.01 -14.87
N GLN A 134 5.88 -1.92 -15.12
CA GLN A 134 6.44 -1.79 -16.47
C GLN A 134 6.02 -2.98 -17.35
N ALA A 135 6.13 -4.21 -16.84
CA ALA A 135 5.69 -5.41 -17.56
C ALA A 135 4.17 -5.40 -17.81
N ALA A 136 3.38 -4.96 -16.82
CA ALA A 136 1.94 -4.81 -16.98
C ALA A 136 1.58 -3.76 -18.04
N ALA A 137 2.32 -2.64 -18.11
CA ALA A 137 2.15 -1.62 -19.15
C ALA A 137 2.35 -2.20 -20.55
N SER A 138 3.43 -2.97 -20.76
CA SER A 138 3.66 -3.66 -22.03
C SER A 138 2.52 -4.64 -22.36
N GLY A 139 2.00 -5.36 -21.36
CA GLY A 139 0.86 -6.24 -21.55
C GLY A 139 -0.43 -5.51 -21.95
N VAL A 140 -0.67 -4.31 -21.40
CA VAL A 140 -1.81 -3.46 -21.81
C VAL A 140 -1.63 -2.91 -23.23
N GLU A 141 -0.41 -2.54 -23.62
CA GLU A 141 -0.09 -2.13 -24.99
C GLU A 141 -0.34 -3.27 -25.99
N GLU A 142 0.14 -4.49 -25.68
CA GLU A 142 -0.08 -5.67 -26.50
C GLU A 142 -1.57 -6.00 -26.61
N MET A 143 -2.31 -5.96 -25.49
CA MET A 143 -3.76 -6.14 -25.49
C MET A 143 -4.47 -5.09 -26.36
N SER A 144 -4.02 -3.84 -26.32
CA SER A 144 -4.57 -2.77 -27.16
C SER A 144 -4.32 -3.00 -28.65
N ILE A 145 -3.19 -3.62 -29.01
CA ILE A 145 -2.90 -4.04 -30.39
C ILE A 145 -3.84 -5.19 -30.79
N SER A 146 -3.97 -6.23 -29.97
CA SER A 146 -4.87 -7.36 -30.24
C SER A 146 -6.32 -6.94 -30.37
N ILE A 147 -6.81 -6.00 -29.53
CA ILE A 147 -8.18 -5.46 -29.63
C ILE A 147 -8.38 -4.76 -30.98
N LYS A 148 -7.42 -3.98 -31.46
CA LYS A 148 -7.50 -3.32 -32.77
C LYS A 148 -7.51 -4.33 -33.92
N GLU A 149 -6.73 -5.40 -33.81
CA GLU A 149 -6.72 -6.48 -34.80
C GLU A 149 -8.05 -7.24 -34.82
N ILE A 150 -8.63 -7.53 -33.65
CA ILE A 150 -9.96 -8.15 -33.56
C ILE A 150 -11.02 -7.22 -34.16
N ALA A 151 -10.98 -5.92 -33.86
CA ALA A 151 -11.91 -4.94 -34.44
C ALA A 151 -11.85 -4.93 -35.97
N TYR A 152 -10.64 -4.98 -36.53
CA TYR A 152 -10.42 -5.07 -37.98
C TYR A 152 -11.01 -6.37 -38.55
N ASN A 153 -10.73 -7.52 -37.94
CA ASN A 153 -11.26 -8.82 -38.37
C ASN A 153 -12.80 -8.86 -38.32
N VAL A 154 -13.41 -8.30 -37.28
CA VAL A 154 -14.89 -8.21 -37.15
C VAL A 154 -15.48 -7.40 -38.30
N ALA A 155 -14.89 -6.24 -38.62
CA ALA A 155 -15.33 -5.42 -39.73
C ALA A 155 -15.18 -6.14 -41.09
N GLU A 156 -14.09 -6.88 -41.28
CA GLU A 156 -13.85 -7.68 -42.47
C GLU A 156 -14.90 -8.80 -42.61
N VAL A 157 -15.18 -9.54 -41.54
CA VAL A 157 -16.19 -10.61 -41.53
C VAL A 157 -17.59 -10.06 -41.79
N SER A 158 -17.97 -8.91 -41.23
CA SER A 158 -19.25 -8.24 -41.56
C SER A 158 -19.36 -7.85 -43.03
N SER A 159 -18.26 -7.40 -43.65
CA SER A 159 -18.23 -7.10 -45.09
C SER A 159 -18.42 -8.36 -45.95
N VAL A 160 -17.76 -9.46 -45.56
CA VAL A 160 -17.91 -10.77 -46.22
C VAL A 160 -19.35 -11.29 -46.07
N ALA A 161 -19.94 -11.21 -44.88
CA ALA A 161 -21.32 -11.61 -44.63
C ALA A 161 -22.30 -10.80 -45.50
N THR A 162 -22.13 -9.48 -45.58
CA THR A 162 -22.95 -8.60 -46.44
C THR A 162 -22.85 -8.99 -47.92
N THR A 163 -21.65 -9.37 -48.37
CA THR A 163 -21.43 -9.85 -49.74
C THR A 163 -22.07 -11.23 -49.96
N ALA A 164 -21.99 -12.13 -48.98
CA ALA A 164 -22.61 -13.44 -49.05
C ALA A 164 -24.15 -13.35 -49.13
N VAL A 165 -24.80 -12.44 -48.39
CA VAL A 165 -26.24 -12.16 -48.52
C VAL A 165 -26.60 -11.79 -49.95
N ARG A 166 -25.83 -10.88 -50.57
CA ARG A 166 -26.07 -10.43 -51.95
C ARG A 166 -25.94 -11.57 -52.97
N VAL A 167 -24.93 -12.43 -52.78
CA VAL A 167 -24.71 -13.61 -53.62
C VAL A 167 -25.87 -14.61 -53.46
N ALA A 168 -26.30 -14.88 -52.22
CA ALA A 168 -27.43 -15.76 -51.94
C ALA A 168 -28.73 -15.22 -52.57
N GLN A 169 -29.01 -13.92 -52.46
CA GLN A 169 -30.16 -13.28 -53.11
C GLN A 169 -30.12 -13.42 -54.64
N THR A 170 -28.95 -13.22 -55.26
CA THR A 170 -28.77 -13.37 -56.71
C THR A 170 -28.96 -14.82 -57.16
N ALA A 171 -28.43 -15.78 -56.40
CA ALA A 171 -28.62 -17.21 -56.64
C ALA A 171 -30.10 -17.59 -56.52
N ASN A 172 -30.79 -17.10 -55.48
CA ASN A 172 -32.21 -17.35 -55.26
C ASN A 172 -33.07 -16.83 -56.44
N SER A 173 -32.79 -15.60 -56.92
CA SER A 173 -33.47 -15.02 -58.07
C SER A 173 -33.24 -15.84 -59.35
N THR A 174 -32.01 -16.31 -59.57
CA THR A 174 -31.66 -17.11 -60.74
C THR A 174 -32.36 -18.48 -60.72
N ILE A 175 -32.37 -19.16 -59.57
CA ILE A 175 -33.05 -20.45 -59.40
C ILE A 175 -34.57 -20.29 -59.51
N ALA A 176 -35.16 -19.24 -58.93
CA ALA A 176 -36.58 -18.94 -59.07
C ALA A 176 -36.98 -18.77 -60.54
N LYS A 177 -36.17 -18.04 -61.33
CA LYS A 177 -36.38 -17.87 -62.78
C LYS A 177 -36.27 -19.18 -63.55
N ARG A 178 -35.36 -20.09 -63.14
CA ARG A 178 -35.30 -21.46 -63.71
C ARG A 178 -36.54 -22.26 -63.37
N GLY A 179 -37.08 -22.14 -62.16
CA GLY A 179 -38.33 -22.79 -61.77
C GLY A 179 -39.51 -22.35 -62.61
N GLU A 180 -39.62 -21.04 -62.85
CA GLU A 180 -40.64 -20.48 -63.74
C GLU A 180 -40.48 -20.98 -65.19
N SER A 181 -39.24 -21.02 -65.70
CA SER A 181 -38.96 -21.55 -67.04
C SER A 181 -39.32 -23.03 -67.16
N SER A 182 -39.02 -23.85 -66.16
CA SER A 182 -39.39 -25.27 -66.11
C SER A 182 -40.91 -25.46 -66.01
N ALA A 183 -41.62 -24.57 -65.32
CA ALA A 183 -43.09 -24.59 -65.27
C ALA A 183 -43.69 -24.28 -66.65
N GLU A 184 -43.10 -23.34 -67.39
CA GLU A 184 -43.54 -23.02 -68.75
C GLU A 184 -43.27 -24.17 -69.72
N ILE A 185 -42.11 -24.84 -69.63
CA ILE A 185 -41.82 -26.06 -70.40
C ILE A 185 -42.85 -27.14 -70.08
N GLY A 186 -43.20 -27.33 -68.80
CA GLY A 186 -44.24 -28.30 -68.40
C GLY A 186 -45.60 -28.03 -69.08
N LYS A 187 -46.00 -26.76 -69.22
CA LYS A 187 -47.22 -26.40 -69.98
C LYS A 187 -47.10 -26.77 -71.46
N VAL A 188 -45.95 -26.52 -72.07
CA VAL A 188 -45.70 -26.86 -73.49
C VAL A 188 -45.76 -28.37 -73.69
N ILE A 189 -45.15 -29.16 -72.78
CA ILE A 189 -45.21 -30.63 -72.84
C ILE A 189 -46.66 -31.11 -72.76
N ASN A 190 -47.49 -30.58 -71.85
CA ASN A 190 -48.90 -30.94 -71.76
C ASN A 190 -49.67 -30.68 -73.08
N VAL A 191 -49.35 -29.57 -73.78
CA VAL A 191 -49.94 -29.28 -75.09
C VAL A 191 -49.47 -30.29 -76.14
N ILE A 192 -48.19 -30.66 -76.16
CA ILE A 192 -47.66 -31.65 -77.11
C ILE A 192 -48.28 -33.03 -76.85
N THR A 193 -48.42 -33.44 -75.59
CA THR A 193 -49.11 -34.69 -75.21
C THR A 193 -50.54 -34.69 -75.74
N SER A 194 -51.28 -33.57 -75.55
CA SER A 194 -52.65 -33.43 -76.06
C SER A 194 -52.71 -33.53 -77.60
N ILE A 195 -51.74 -32.93 -78.30
CA ILE A 195 -51.63 -33.02 -79.77
C ILE A 195 -51.32 -34.47 -80.20
N ALA A 196 -50.42 -35.17 -79.50
CA ALA A 196 -50.08 -36.56 -79.81
C ALA A 196 -51.29 -37.49 -79.61
N GLU A 197 -52.04 -37.32 -78.53
CA GLU A 197 -53.30 -38.05 -78.29
C GLU A 197 -54.35 -37.76 -79.38
N GLN A 198 -54.51 -36.50 -79.77
CA GLN A 198 -55.44 -36.11 -80.83
C GLN A 198 -55.02 -36.65 -82.20
N THR A 199 -53.70 -36.68 -82.47
CA THR A 199 -53.12 -37.25 -83.70
C THR A 199 -53.31 -38.76 -83.73
N ASN A 200 -53.13 -39.45 -82.61
CA ASN A 200 -53.38 -40.89 -82.47
C ASN A 200 -54.88 -41.22 -82.71
N LEU A 201 -55.80 -40.40 -82.20
CA LEU A 201 -57.24 -40.54 -82.47
C LEU A 201 -57.59 -40.28 -83.94
N LEU A 202 -57.00 -39.26 -84.57
CA LEU A 202 -57.17 -38.97 -86.00
C LEU A 202 -56.64 -40.13 -86.86
N ALA A 203 -55.45 -40.64 -86.53
CA ALA A 203 -54.84 -41.77 -87.21
C ALA A 203 -55.68 -43.05 -87.06
N LEU A 204 -56.21 -43.31 -85.86
CA LEU A 204 -57.13 -44.42 -85.62
C LEU A 204 -58.39 -44.33 -86.48
N ASN A 205 -59.01 -43.15 -86.55
CA ASN A 205 -60.18 -42.90 -87.40
C ASN A 205 -59.84 -43.12 -88.89
N ALA A 206 -58.65 -42.68 -89.33
CA ALA A 206 -58.16 -42.91 -90.69
C ALA A 206 -57.90 -44.40 -90.98
N THR A 207 -57.34 -45.16 -90.03
CA THR A 207 -57.18 -46.62 -90.16
C THR A 207 -58.53 -47.32 -90.28
N ILE A 208 -59.54 -46.89 -89.51
CA ILE A 208 -60.90 -47.44 -89.58
C ILE A 208 -61.52 -47.18 -90.95
N GLU A 209 -61.44 -45.95 -91.47
CA GLU A 209 -62.04 -45.60 -92.76
C GLU A 209 -61.27 -46.24 -93.94
N ALA A 210 -59.95 -46.38 -93.83
CA ALA A 210 -59.13 -47.12 -94.79
C ALA A 210 -59.48 -48.62 -94.83
N ALA A 211 -59.75 -49.24 -93.68
CA ALA A 211 -60.25 -50.61 -93.62
C ALA A 211 -61.64 -50.75 -94.25
N ARG A 212 -62.49 -49.72 -94.13
CA ARG A 212 -63.83 -49.65 -94.71
C ARG A 212 -63.81 -49.56 -96.24
N ALA A 213 -62.78 -48.94 -96.82
CA ALA A 213 -62.56 -48.83 -98.26
C ALA A 213 -62.01 -50.11 -98.93
N GLY A 214 -61.71 -51.17 -98.16
CA GLY A 214 -61.26 -52.47 -98.69
C GLY A 214 -59.90 -52.42 -99.41
N GLU A 215 -59.76 -53.10 -100.56
CA GLU A 215 -58.50 -53.16 -101.33
C GLU A 215 -58.00 -51.78 -101.79
N ALA A 216 -58.90 -50.83 -102.04
CA ALA A 216 -58.54 -49.47 -102.47
C ALA A 216 -57.91 -48.62 -101.35
N GLY A 217 -58.13 -48.99 -100.08
CA GLY A 217 -57.66 -48.26 -98.90
C GLY A 217 -56.32 -48.75 -98.33
N LYS A 218 -55.74 -49.85 -98.83
CA LYS A 218 -54.52 -50.47 -98.26
C LYS A 218 -53.35 -49.51 -98.07
N GLY A 219 -53.06 -48.66 -99.07
CA GLY A 219 -51.97 -47.68 -98.97
C GLY A 219 -52.22 -46.62 -97.89
N PHE A 220 -53.48 -46.18 -97.75
CA PHE A 220 -53.89 -45.25 -96.69
C PHE A 220 -53.85 -45.90 -95.30
N ALA A 221 -54.20 -47.19 -95.18
CA ALA A 221 -54.15 -47.92 -93.92
C ALA A 221 -52.72 -48.06 -93.38
N VAL A 222 -51.72 -48.25 -94.26
CA VAL A 222 -50.30 -48.31 -93.87
C VAL A 222 -49.85 -46.95 -93.32
N VAL A 223 -50.13 -45.85 -94.03
CA VAL A 223 -49.78 -44.51 -93.57
C VAL A 223 -50.49 -44.15 -92.26
N ALA A 224 -51.78 -44.49 -92.12
CA ALA A 224 -52.53 -44.24 -90.90
C ALA A 224 -51.96 -45.02 -89.70
N ASN A 225 -51.55 -46.27 -89.89
CA ASN A 225 -50.86 -47.05 -88.84
C ASN A 225 -49.49 -46.47 -88.48
N GLU A 226 -48.70 -46.03 -89.46
CA GLU A 226 -47.40 -45.39 -89.21
C GLU A 226 -47.56 -44.09 -88.40
N VAL A 227 -48.55 -43.26 -88.76
CA VAL A 227 -48.88 -42.03 -88.01
C VAL A 227 -49.36 -42.35 -86.60
N LYS A 228 -50.15 -43.41 -86.45
CA LYS A 228 -50.62 -43.88 -85.14
C LYS A 228 -49.46 -44.33 -84.24
N GLU A 229 -48.51 -45.09 -84.78
CA GLU A 229 -47.33 -45.55 -84.07
C GLU A 229 -46.41 -44.38 -83.68
N LEU A 230 -46.15 -43.45 -84.61
CA LEU A 230 -45.39 -42.23 -84.36
C LEU A 230 -46.03 -41.33 -83.29
N ALA A 231 -47.36 -41.22 -83.30
CA ALA A 231 -48.10 -40.48 -82.27
C ALA A 231 -47.97 -41.16 -80.89
N GLY A 232 -47.96 -42.50 -80.84
CA GLY A 232 -47.70 -43.28 -79.63
C GLY A 232 -46.28 -43.08 -79.10
N GLU A 233 -45.27 -43.13 -79.96
CA GLU A 233 -43.87 -42.83 -79.57
C GLU A 233 -43.73 -41.38 -79.08
N THR A 234 -44.39 -40.43 -79.74
CA THR A 234 -44.40 -39.02 -79.33
C THR A 234 -44.99 -38.87 -77.93
N ALA A 235 -46.16 -39.48 -77.67
CA ALA A 235 -46.81 -39.43 -76.35
C ALA A 235 -45.91 -40.01 -75.24
N LYS A 236 -45.26 -41.15 -75.51
CA LYS A 236 -44.31 -41.77 -74.59
C LYS A 236 -43.09 -40.87 -74.33
N ALA A 237 -42.50 -40.30 -75.37
CA ALA A 237 -41.37 -39.38 -75.23
C ALA A 237 -41.76 -38.11 -74.44
N THR A 238 -42.95 -37.56 -74.66
CA THR A 238 -43.45 -36.43 -73.87
C THR A 238 -43.70 -36.78 -72.40
N ASP A 239 -44.14 -38.00 -72.10
CA ASP A 239 -44.32 -38.45 -70.71
C ASP A 239 -42.96 -38.56 -70.00
N GLU A 240 -41.95 -39.15 -70.65
CA GLU A 240 -40.58 -39.23 -70.14
C GLU A 240 -39.97 -37.83 -69.90
N ILE A 241 -40.19 -36.88 -70.81
CA ILE A 241 -39.77 -35.49 -70.62
C ILE A 241 -40.56 -34.82 -69.49
N GLY A 242 -41.86 -35.09 -69.37
CA GLY A 242 -42.72 -34.59 -68.30
C GLY A 242 -42.18 -34.98 -66.92
N GLN A 243 -41.85 -36.27 -66.73
CA GLN A 243 -41.23 -36.76 -65.49
C GLN A 243 -39.89 -36.08 -65.18
N GLN A 244 -39.06 -35.82 -66.20
CA GLN A 244 -37.81 -35.06 -66.02
C GLN A 244 -38.06 -33.61 -65.60
N ILE A 245 -39.07 -32.95 -66.17
CA ILE A 245 -39.44 -31.57 -65.82
C ILE A 245 -39.97 -31.50 -64.39
N GLU A 246 -40.78 -32.46 -63.95
CA GLU A 246 -41.24 -32.55 -62.56
C GLU A 246 -40.06 -32.71 -61.59
N ALA A 247 -39.10 -33.58 -61.92
CA ALA A 247 -37.88 -33.74 -61.13
C ALA A 247 -37.08 -32.43 -61.05
N ILE A 248 -36.90 -31.73 -62.19
CA ILE A 248 -36.22 -30.42 -62.23
C ILE A 248 -36.96 -29.39 -61.36
N GLN A 249 -38.30 -29.35 -61.39
CA GLN A 249 -39.08 -28.44 -60.56
C GLN A 249 -38.94 -28.75 -59.07
N ALA A 250 -38.97 -30.03 -58.69
CA ALA A 250 -38.75 -30.47 -57.32
C ALA A 250 -37.35 -30.09 -56.81
N ASP A 251 -36.30 -30.35 -57.59
CA ASP A 251 -34.93 -29.98 -57.27
C ASP A 251 -34.76 -28.46 -57.15
N THR A 252 -35.40 -27.70 -58.04
CA THR A 252 -35.38 -26.24 -58.01
C THR A 252 -36.02 -25.71 -56.73
N LYS A 253 -37.15 -26.28 -56.30
CA LYS A 253 -37.80 -25.91 -55.04
C LYS A 253 -36.92 -26.22 -53.83
N GLY A 254 -36.31 -27.41 -53.80
CA GLY A 254 -35.34 -27.79 -52.77
C GLY A 254 -34.15 -26.84 -52.70
N ALA A 255 -33.65 -26.39 -53.85
CA ALA A 255 -32.55 -25.41 -53.92
C ALA A 255 -32.95 -24.03 -53.38
N VAL A 256 -34.16 -23.54 -53.67
CA VAL A 256 -34.69 -22.29 -53.09
C VAL A 256 -34.77 -22.37 -51.56
N GLU A 257 -35.30 -23.47 -51.02
CA GLU A 257 -35.38 -23.69 -49.57
C GLU A 257 -33.99 -23.72 -48.93
N ALA A 258 -33.02 -24.38 -49.57
CA ALA A 258 -31.64 -24.43 -49.10
C ALA A 258 -30.96 -23.05 -49.10
N ILE A 259 -31.15 -22.24 -50.15
CA ILE A 259 -30.62 -20.88 -50.22
C ILE A 259 -31.28 -19.96 -49.18
N GLY A 260 -32.58 -20.16 -48.91
CA GLY A 260 -33.29 -19.48 -47.83
C GLY A 260 -32.63 -19.72 -46.47
N LYS A 261 -32.35 -20.98 -46.13
CA LYS A 261 -31.64 -21.34 -44.89
C LYS A 261 -30.22 -20.77 -44.83
N ILE A 262 -29.49 -20.77 -45.94
CA ILE A 262 -28.15 -20.14 -46.01
C ILE A 262 -28.24 -18.64 -45.70
N SER A 263 -29.26 -17.96 -46.24
CA SER A 263 -29.47 -16.52 -46.01
C SER A 263 -29.77 -16.23 -44.54
N GLU A 264 -30.58 -17.06 -43.88
CA GLU A 264 -30.86 -16.96 -42.45
C GLU A 264 -29.60 -17.14 -41.59
N ILE A 265 -28.79 -18.16 -41.88
CA ILE A 265 -27.52 -18.41 -41.18
C ILE A 265 -26.55 -17.22 -41.34
N ILE A 266 -26.45 -16.64 -42.55
CA ILE A 266 -25.61 -15.45 -42.77
C ILE A 266 -26.14 -14.25 -41.98
N GLY A 267 -27.46 -14.10 -41.87
CA GLY A 267 -28.09 -13.08 -41.01
C GLY A 267 -27.68 -13.23 -39.55
N GLN A 268 -27.75 -14.46 -39.00
CA GLN A 268 -27.29 -14.76 -37.64
C GLN A 268 -25.80 -14.47 -37.44
N ILE A 269 -24.95 -14.75 -38.44
CA ILE A 269 -23.53 -14.39 -38.39
C ILE A 269 -23.37 -12.88 -38.29
N ASN A 270 -24.08 -12.10 -39.10
CA ASN A 270 -24.01 -10.63 -39.08
C ASN A 270 -24.47 -10.05 -37.73
N ASP A 271 -25.55 -10.59 -37.15
CA ASP A 271 -26.02 -10.18 -35.82
C ASP A 271 -24.99 -10.50 -34.72
N ALA A 272 -24.37 -11.68 -34.78
CA ALA A 272 -23.30 -12.05 -33.86
C ALA A 272 -22.08 -11.12 -34.00
N GLN A 273 -21.72 -10.69 -35.22
CA GLN A 273 -20.63 -9.72 -35.43
C GLN A 273 -20.94 -8.37 -34.78
N ASN A 274 -22.19 -7.88 -34.81
CA ASN A 274 -22.57 -6.64 -34.13
C ASN A 274 -22.39 -6.72 -32.60
N VAL A 275 -22.71 -7.88 -32.01
CA VAL A 275 -22.47 -8.13 -30.58
C VAL A 275 -20.98 -8.14 -30.27
N ILE A 276 -20.17 -8.83 -31.10
CA ILE A 276 -18.72 -8.87 -30.94
C ILE A 276 -18.12 -7.46 -31.08
N ALA A 277 -18.56 -6.67 -32.07
CA ALA A 277 -18.09 -5.29 -32.26
C ALA A 277 -18.33 -4.43 -31.02
N SER A 278 -19.52 -4.55 -30.41
CA SER A 278 -19.85 -3.84 -29.16
C SER A 278 -18.96 -4.27 -28.01
N ALA A 279 -18.70 -5.59 -27.87
CA ALA A 279 -17.80 -6.12 -26.84
C ALA A 279 -16.35 -5.68 -27.04
N VAL A 280 -15.89 -5.58 -28.28
CA VAL A 280 -14.55 -5.09 -28.64
C VAL A 280 -14.39 -3.61 -28.30
N GLU A 281 -15.44 -2.80 -28.50
CA GLU A 281 -15.44 -1.39 -28.09
C GLU A 281 -15.35 -1.24 -26.56
N GLU A 282 -16.11 -2.05 -25.80
CA GLU A 282 -16.03 -2.11 -24.33
C GLU A 282 -14.65 -2.57 -23.84
N GLN A 283 -14.07 -3.59 -24.48
CA GLN A 283 -12.69 -4.03 -24.21
C GLN A 283 -11.68 -2.92 -24.48
N SER A 284 -11.86 -2.12 -25.53
CA SER A 284 -10.98 -0.99 -25.83
C SER A 284 -11.00 0.07 -24.74
N VAL A 285 -12.18 0.41 -24.21
CA VAL A 285 -12.33 1.33 -23.07
C VAL A 285 -11.65 0.76 -21.82
N THR A 286 -11.87 -0.51 -21.53
CA THR A 286 -11.28 -1.20 -20.37
C THR A 286 -9.75 -1.25 -20.46
N ALA A 287 -9.20 -1.55 -21.63
CA ALA A 287 -7.75 -1.55 -21.86
C ALA A 287 -7.14 -0.15 -21.65
N ALA A 288 -7.81 0.89 -22.13
CA ALA A 288 -7.37 2.27 -21.92
C ALA A 288 -7.39 2.68 -20.44
N GLU A 289 -8.42 2.25 -19.70
CA GLU A 289 -8.51 2.48 -18.25
C GLU A 289 -7.43 1.72 -17.48
N MET A 290 -7.19 0.45 -17.82
CA MET A 290 -6.06 -0.32 -17.27
C MET A 290 -4.73 0.38 -17.51
N GLY A 291 -4.51 0.93 -18.70
CA GLY A 291 -3.30 1.70 -19.02
C GLY A 291 -3.12 2.92 -18.12
N ARG A 292 -4.19 3.67 -17.84
CA ARG A 292 -4.14 4.79 -16.88
C ARG A 292 -3.84 4.31 -15.45
N ASN A 293 -4.49 3.24 -14.99
CA ASN A 293 -4.28 2.70 -13.66
C ASN A 293 -2.84 2.20 -13.47
N VAL A 294 -2.28 1.53 -14.47
CA VAL A 294 -0.87 1.09 -14.47
C VAL A 294 0.07 2.30 -14.37
N ALA A 295 -0.18 3.39 -15.11
CA ALA A 295 0.62 4.60 -15.02
C ALA A 295 0.53 5.27 -13.64
N GLU A 296 -0.66 5.28 -13.03
CA GLU A 296 -0.86 5.80 -11.68
C GLU A 296 -0.11 4.98 -10.62
N VAL A 297 -0.17 3.64 -10.71
CA VAL A 297 0.58 2.75 -9.81
C VAL A 297 2.10 2.92 -10.00
N ALA A 298 2.58 3.13 -11.23
CA ALA A 298 4.00 3.43 -11.48
C ALA A 298 4.43 4.70 -10.76
N LYS A 299 3.63 5.77 -10.88
CA LYS A 299 3.87 7.04 -10.20
C LYS A 299 3.86 6.88 -8.69
N GLY A 300 2.85 6.21 -8.13
CA GLY A 300 2.76 5.94 -6.70
C GLY A 300 3.95 5.12 -6.17
N SER A 301 4.43 4.15 -6.94
CA SER A 301 5.62 3.36 -6.57
C SER A 301 6.89 4.20 -6.54
N SER A 302 7.04 5.12 -7.50
CA SER A 302 8.15 6.09 -7.52
C SER A 302 8.10 7.06 -6.34
N GLU A 303 6.91 7.56 -6.00
CA GLU A 303 6.71 8.43 -4.83
C GLU A 303 7.03 7.69 -3.52
N ILE A 304 6.64 6.42 -3.37
CA ILE A 304 7.01 5.59 -2.22
C ILE A 304 8.53 5.46 -2.12
N ALA A 305 9.22 5.15 -3.24
CA ALA A 305 10.67 5.03 -3.27
C ALA A 305 11.38 6.34 -2.90
N GLN A 306 10.83 7.50 -3.29
CA GLN A 306 11.40 8.80 -2.87
C GLN A 306 11.13 9.10 -1.39
N ASN A 307 9.92 8.88 -0.92
CA ASN A 307 9.55 9.15 0.47
C ASN A 307 10.35 8.28 1.45
N ILE A 308 10.63 7.03 1.08
CA ILE A 308 11.35 6.10 1.96
C ILE A 308 12.83 6.47 2.11
N VAL A 309 13.44 7.12 1.11
CA VAL A 309 14.77 7.72 1.26
C VAL A 309 14.74 8.80 2.35
N GLY A 310 13.72 9.65 2.37
CA GLY A 310 13.56 10.66 3.42
C GLY A 310 13.38 10.06 4.83
N VAL A 311 12.68 8.93 4.94
CA VAL A 311 12.54 8.20 6.21
C VAL A 311 13.88 7.60 6.65
N ALA A 312 14.64 7.03 5.72
CA ALA A 312 15.98 6.50 6.00
C ALA A 312 16.95 7.61 6.48
N ASP A 313 16.91 8.79 5.83
CA ASP A 313 17.70 9.95 6.23
C ASP A 313 17.31 10.45 7.63
N ALA A 314 16.01 10.51 7.93
CA ALA A 314 15.52 10.90 9.26
C ALA A 314 15.98 9.92 10.35
N ALA A 315 15.97 8.62 10.04
CA ALA A 315 16.49 7.59 10.93
C ALA A 315 18.01 7.74 11.16
N GLN A 316 18.77 8.03 10.10
CA GLN A 316 20.21 8.27 10.22
C GLN A 316 20.52 9.52 11.06
N ASN A 317 19.77 10.61 10.87
CA ASN A 317 19.89 11.81 11.70
C ASN A 317 19.53 11.53 13.17
N THR A 318 18.52 10.70 13.42
CA THR A 318 18.15 10.26 14.77
C THR A 318 19.31 9.48 15.41
N SER A 319 19.96 8.58 14.66
CA SER A 319 21.13 7.84 15.15
C SER A 319 22.31 8.76 15.49
N ALA A 320 22.54 9.82 14.71
CA ALA A 320 23.56 10.82 15.04
C ALA A 320 23.21 11.59 16.33
N GLY A 321 21.95 12.00 16.48
CA GLY A 321 21.46 12.67 17.70
C GLY A 321 21.52 11.79 18.95
N VAL A 322 21.28 10.48 18.80
CA VAL A 322 21.47 9.48 19.86
C VAL A 322 22.92 9.49 20.36
N SER A 323 23.90 9.44 19.45
CA SER A 323 25.32 9.45 19.82
C SER A 323 25.69 10.73 20.57
N GLN A 324 25.20 11.89 20.11
CA GLN A 324 25.42 13.16 20.80
C GLN A 324 24.77 13.18 22.19
N THR A 325 23.57 12.62 22.34
CA THR A 325 22.86 12.54 23.62
C THR A 325 23.57 11.61 24.61
N GLN A 326 24.10 10.48 24.13
CA GLN A 326 24.92 9.57 24.95
C GLN A 326 26.16 10.28 25.48
N ASN A 327 26.91 10.97 24.62
CA ASN A 327 28.10 11.74 25.03
C ASN A 327 27.74 12.81 26.07
N ALA A 328 26.60 13.50 25.90
CA ALA A 328 26.13 14.50 26.86
C ALA A 328 25.74 13.86 28.22
N ALA A 329 25.05 12.72 28.20
CA ALA A 329 24.68 11.98 29.39
C ALA A 329 25.92 11.48 30.15
N GLU A 330 26.95 10.98 29.45
CA GLU A 330 28.24 10.62 30.06
C GLU A 330 28.91 11.81 30.75
N GLY A 331 28.92 12.98 30.09
CA GLY A 331 29.45 14.22 30.68
C GLY A 331 28.68 14.69 31.93
N LEU A 332 27.36 14.55 31.94
CA LEU A 332 26.53 14.83 33.12
C LEU A 332 26.80 13.84 34.26
N ALA A 333 26.94 12.55 33.96
CA ALA A 333 27.30 11.53 34.95
C ALA A 333 28.68 11.77 35.56
N GLN A 334 29.65 12.21 34.75
CA GLN A 334 30.97 12.60 35.23
C GLN A 334 30.87 13.83 36.16
N THR A 335 30.16 14.88 35.74
CA THR A 335 29.97 16.09 36.54
C THR A 335 29.27 15.78 37.87
N ALA A 336 28.26 14.91 37.86
CA ALA A 336 27.59 14.43 39.06
C ALA A 336 28.57 13.70 40.00
N THR A 337 29.46 12.88 39.46
CA THR A 337 30.50 12.17 40.21
C THR A 337 31.51 13.15 40.83
N GLU A 338 31.92 14.17 40.09
CA GLU A 338 32.80 15.24 40.58
C GLU A 338 32.14 16.05 41.71
N LEU A 339 30.87 16.44 41.54
CA LEU A 339 30.09 17.10 42.60
C LEU A 339 29.98 16.23 43.85
N LYS A 340 29.71 14.93 43.68
CA LYS A 340 29.63 13.95 44.79
C LYS A 340 30.98 13.82 45.50
N SER A 341 32.09 13.82 44.76
CA SER A 341 33.45 13.79 45.31
C SER A 341 33.79 15.06 46.11
N LEU A 342 33.46 16.24 45.55
CA LEU A 342 33.65 17.54 46.21
C LEU A 342 32.90 17.62 47.54
N VAL A 343 31.65 17.13 47.60
CA VAL A 343 30.87 17.14 48.84
C VAL A 343 31.21 15.99 49.79
N ALA A 344 31.78 14.88 49.31
CA ALA A 344 32.22 13.77 50.15
C ALA A 344 33.38 14.13 51.08
N GLY A 345 34.14 15.20 50.76
CA GLY A 345 35.13 15.78 51.66
C GLY A 345 34.52 16.37 52.94
N PHE A 346 33.22 16.65 52.95
CA PHE A 346 32.50 17.14 54.13
C PHE A 346 31.86 15.99 54.90
N LYS A 347 32.21 15.84 56.18
CA LYS A 347 31.55 14.89 57.08
C LYS A 347 30.26 15.51 57.58
N VAL A 348 29.15 15.09 57.00
CA VAL A 348 27.82 15.41 57.51
C VAL A 348 27.37 14.26 58.42
N GLU A 349 26.72 14.59 59.54
CA GLU A 349 26.11 13.59 60.41
C GLU A 349 25.20 12.70 59.56
N LYS A 350 25.41 11.38 59.59
CA LYS A 350 24.51 10.42 58.92
C LYS A 350 23.15 10.60 59.57
N GLY A 351 22.24 11.29 58.87
CA GLY A 351 20.85 11.39 59.27
C GLY A 351 20.37 9.97 59.59
N VAL A 352 19.90 9.79 60.82
CA VAL A 352 19.23 8.56 61.26
C VAL A 352 18.24 8.20 60.16
N GLU A 353 18.48 7.06 59.49
CA GLU A 353 17.46 6.43 58.66
C GLU A 353 16.22 6.28 59.54
N ARG A 354 15.24 7.16 59.35
CA ARG A 354 13.88 6.86 59.79
C ARG A 354 13.48 5.66 58.95
N LYS A 355 13.60 4.47 59.54
CA LYS A 355 12.92 3.26 59.08
C LYS A 355 11.47 3.67 58.80
N ALA A 356 11.12 3.73 57.52
CA ALA A 356 9.73 3.80 57.12
C ALA A 356 9.07 2.50 57.60
N ALA A 357 8.00 2.66 58.38
CA ALA A 357 7.07 1.60 58.71
C ALA A 357 6.25 1.22 57.47
#